data_AF-A0A3N4G9C4-F1
#
_entry.id   AF-A0A3N4G9C4-F1
#
_cell.length_a   1.000
_cell.length_b   1.000
_cell.length_c   1.000
_cell.angle_alpha   90.00
_cell.angle_beta   90.00
_cell.angle_gamma   90.00
#
_symmetry.space_group_name_H-M   'P 1'
#
loop_
_entity.id
_entity.type
_entity.pdbx_description
1 polymer ?
#
loop_
_entity_poly.entity_id
_entity_poly.type
_entity_poly.pdbx_seq_one_letter_code
_entity_poly.pdbx_strand_id
1 'polypeptide(L)' 'MWSKTFWRDAAERAVKTAAQSAIGVLTATPLANIDWEAGVGIVGVATGVSLLTSIVSSGRGDADSASLVR' A
#
# COMPACT_ATOMS: atom_id res chain seq x y z
N MET A 1 20.81 -5.88 -1.62
CA MET A 1 19.77 -5.17 -0.85
C MET A 1 18.67 -4.82 -1.84
N TRP A 2 17.65 -5.67 -1.93
CA TRP A 2 16.47 -5.60 -2.83
C TRP A 2 16.71 -5.71 -4.34
N SER A 3 16.06 -6.72 -4.94
CA SER A 3 16.09 -6.96 -6.39
C SER A 3 15.12 -6.04 -7.15
N LYS A 4 15.21 -6.03 -8.48
CA LYS A 4 14.20 -5.37 -9.33
C LYS A 4 12.81 -6.00 -9.16
N THR A 5 12.76 -7.30 -8.88
CA THR A 5 11.52 -8.03 -8.61
C THR A 5 10.87 -7.56 -7.31
N PHE A 6 11.66 -7.40 -6.24
CA PHE A 6 11.18 -6.86 -4.97
C PHE A 6 10.47 -5.52 -5.14
N TRP A 7 11.09 -4.58 -5.87
CA TRP A 7 10.50 -3.25 -6.07
C TRP A 7 9.25 -3.28 -6.94
N ARG A 8 9.17 -4.21 -7.90
CA ARG A 8 7.96 -4.43 -8.70
C ARG A 8 6.81 -4.94 -7.82
N ASP A 9 7.07 -5.93 -6.99
CA ASP A 9 6.06 -6.53 -6.11
C ASP A 9 5.60 -5.53 -5.03
N ALA A 10 6.54 -4.79 -4.43
CA ALA A 10 6.24 -3.74 -3.46
C ALA A 10 5.39 -2.61 -4.09
N ALA A 11 5.69 -2.21 -5.33
CA ALA A 11 4.91 -1.22 -6.06
C ALA A 11 3.50 -1.73 -6.38
N GLU A 12 3.35 -2.97 -6.84
CA GLU A 12 2.04 -3.59 -7.08
C GLU A 12 1.19 -3.61 -5.81
N ARG A 13 1.78 -4.01 -4.68
CA ARG A 13 1.13 -3.98 -3.37
C ARG A 13 0.72 -2.58 -2.96
N ALA A 14 1.60 -1.60 -3.11
CA ALA A 14 1.33 -0.21 -2.77
C ALA A 14 0.18 0.38 -3.59
N VAL A 15 0.15 0.13 -4.90
CA VAL A 15 -0.92 0.56 -5.80
C VAL A 15 -2.25 -0.12 -5.44
N LYS A 16 -2.23 -1.42 -5.16
CA LYS A 16 -3.43 -2.15 -4.73
C LYS A 16 -3.97 -1.60 -3.41
N THR A 17 -3.10 -1.30 -2.43
CA THR A 17 -3.47 -0.66 -1.17
C THR A 17 -4.04 0.74 -1.40
N ALA A 18 -3.46 1.53 -2.31
CA ALA A 18 -3.96 2.86 -2.66
C ALA A 18 -5.39 2.77 -3.22
N ALA A 19 -5.62 1.87 -4.19
CA ALA A 19 -6.93 1.68 -4.79
C ALA A 19 -7.98 1.21 -3.76
N GLN A 20 -7.64 0.20 -2.95
CA GLN A 20 -8.57 -0.35 -1.96
C GLN A 20 -8.91 0.65 -0.85
N SER A 21 -7.93 1.42 -0.36
CA SER A 21 -8.18 2.47 0.64
C SER A 21 -9.00 3.63 0.06
N ALA A 22 -8.74 4.04 -1.19
CA ALA A 22 -9.53 5.06 -1.87
C ALA A 22 -10.98 4.62 -2.05
N ILE A 23 -11.21 3.37 -2.47
CA ILE A 23 -12.56 2.79 -2.52
C ILE A 23 -13.21 2.82 -1.14
N GLY A 24 -12.48 2.50 -0.07
CA GLY A 24 -12.98 2.60 1.31
C GLY A 24 -13.48 4.00 1.66
N VAL A 25 -12.69 5.03 1.35
CA VAL A 25 -13.08 6.44 1.57
C VAL A 25 -14.32 6.80 0.76
N LEU A 26 -14.34 6.44 -0.53
CA LEU A 26 -15.43 6.80 -1.44
C LEU A 26 -16.75 6.09 -1.15
N THR A 27 -16.70 4.92 -0.51
CA THR A 27 -17.89 4.12 -0.19
C THR A 27 -18.42 4.34 1.23
N ALA A 28 -17.62 4.92 2.12
CA ALA A 28 -17.99 5.12 3.52
C ALA A 28 -18.96 6.29 3.77
N THR A 29 -19.09 7.23 2.84
CA THR A 29 -19.86 8.47 3.05
C THR A 29 -20.44 8.96 1.72
N PRO A 30 -21.64 9.59 1.69
CA PRO A 30 -22.15 10.20 0.46
C PRO A 30 -21.15 11.18 -0.15
N LEU A 31 -21.03 11.19 -1.48
CA LEU A 31 -20.01 11.95 -2.21
C LEU A 31 -19.91 13.43 -1.81
N ALA A 32 -21.04 14.09 -1.55
CA ALA A 32 -21.09 15.51 -1.16
C ALA A 32 -20.52 15.79 0.23
N ASN A 33 -20.41 14.77 1.08
CA ASN A 33 -19.97 14.88 2.48
C ASN A 33 -18.58 14.26 2.69
N ILE A 34 -17.88 13.87 1.62
CA ILE A 34 -16.53 13.33 1.73
C ILE A 34 -15.58 14.46 2.11
N ASP A 35 -14.86 14.27 3.21
CA ASP A 35 -13.67 15.06 3.51
C ASP A 35 -12.53 14.59 2.60
N TRP A 36 -12.29 15.35 1.53
CA TRP A 36 -11.27 15.03 0.53
C TRP A 36 -9.85 15.13 1.07
N GLU A 37 -9.60 16.03 2.02
CA GLU A 37 -8.27 16.20 2.62
C GLU A 37 -7.94 15.00 3.49
N ALA A 38 -8.87 14.62 4.38
CA ALA A 38 -8.73 13.40 5.17
C ALA A 38 -8.67 12.16 4.27
N GLY A 39 -9.47 12.11 3.20
CA GLY A 39 -9.50 11.01 2.24
C GLY A 39 -8.13 10.76 1.58
N VAL A 40 -7.51 11.81 1.03
CA VAL A 40 -6.17 11.71 0.45
C VAL A 40 -5.13 11.34 1.51
N GLY A 41 -5.25 11.89 2.73
CA GLY A 41 -4.39 11.55 3.86
C GLY A 41 -4.44 10.05 4.22
N ILE A 42 -5.65 9.48 4.31
CA ILE A 42 -5.87 8.05 4.59
C ILE A 42 -5.22 7.18 3.53
N VAL A 43 -5.45 7.49 2.24
CA VAL A 43 -4.87 6.74 1.12
C VAL A 43 -3.36 6.82 1.15
N GLY A 44 -2.80 8.03 1.33
CA GLY A 44 -1.35 8.24 1.39
C GLY A 44 -0.68 7.47 2.53
N VAL A 45 -1.26 7.50 3.74
CA VAL A 45 -0.76 6.75 4.89
C VAL A 45 -0.84 5.25 4.64
N ALA A 46 -1.96 4.74 4.13
CA ALA A 46 -2.13 3.31 3.85
C ALA A 46 -1.10 2.81 2.82
N THR A 47 -0.89 3.56 1.74
CA THR A 47 0.13 3.25 0.72
C THR A 47 1.55 3.29 1.30
N GLY A 48 1.87 4.31 2.10
CA GLY A 48 3.16 4.42 2.78
C GLY A 48 3.43 3.24 3.72
N VAL A 49 2.44 2.85 4.53
CA VAL A 49 2.51 1.68 5.42
C VAL A 49 2.71 0.38 4.62
N SER A 50 2.07 0.24 3.45
CA SER A 50 2.25 -0.92 2.55
C SER A 50 3.70 -1.07 2.08
N LEU A 51 4.35 0.05 1.71
CA LEU A 51 5.76 0.07 1.32
C LEU A 51 6.68 -0.23 2.51
N LEU A 52 6.47 0.42 3.66
CA LEU A 52 7.27 0.16 4.87
C LEU A 52 7.17 -1.29 5.33
N THR A 53 5.98 -1.88 5.26
CA THR A 53 5.77 -3.29 5.61
C THR A 53 6.51 -4.21 4.64
N SER A 54 6.52 -3.89 3.34
CA SER A 54 7.28 -4.65 2.33
C SER A 54 8.79 -4.59 2.58
N ILE A 55 9.30 -3.43 3.01
CA ILE A 55 10.70 -3.25 3.43
C ILE A 55 10.99 -4.10 4.68
N VAL A 56 10.16 -4.04 5.71
CA VAL A 56 10.35 -4.81 6.95
C VAL A 56 10.27 -6.32 6.69
N SER A 57 9.35 -6.77 5.82
CA SER A 57 9.19 -8.20 5.51
C SER A 57 10.38 -8.78 4.76
N SER A 58 11.05 -8.00 3.90
CA SER A 58 12.24 -8.44 3.17
C SER A 58 13.43 -8.83 4.07
N GLY A 59 13.49 -8.31 5.30
CA GLY A 59 14.52 -8.67 6.30
C GLY A 59 14.25 -9.98 7.04
N ARG A 60 13.06 -10.57 6.88
CA ARG A 60 12.63 -11.84 7.52
C ARG A 60 12.15 -12.91 6.53
N GLY A 61 12.31 -12.71 5.21
CA GLY A 61 11.91 -13.63 4.14
C GLY A 61 12.94 -13.70 3.01
N ASP A 62 12.57 -14.24 1.84
CA ASP A 62 13.44 -14.25 0.64
C ASP A 62 13.84 -12.80 0.29
N ALA A 63 15.14 -12.50 0.33
CA ALA A 63 15.67 -11.14 0.11
C ALA A 63 15.37 -10.55 -1.29
N ASP A 64 14.86 -11.40 -2.20
CA ASP A 64 14.48 -11.06 -3.57
C ASP A 64 12.98 -10.80 -3.76
N SER A 65 12.13 -11.07 -2.76
CA SER A 65 10.67 -10.97 -2.82
C SER A 65 10.10 -10.04 -1.75
N ALA A 66 9.04 -9.29 -2.10
CA ALA A 66 8.30 -8.50 -1.11
C ALA A 66 7.28 -9.35 -0.32
N SER A 67 6.99 -10.59 -0.73
CA SER A 67 6.05 -11.49 -0.05
C SER A 67 6.74 -12.34 1.03
N LEU A 68 6.02 -12.64 2.11
CA LEU A 68 6.49 -13.57 3.16
C LEU A 68 6.27 -15.04 2.80
N VAL A 69 5.47 -15.33 1.77
CA VAL A 69 5.14 -16.69 1.30
C VAL A 69 5.31 -16.71 -0.22
N ARG A 70 5.86 -17.81 -0.73
CA ARG A 70 6.22 -18.02 -2.14
C ARG A 70 5.02 -18.41 -2.99
#